data_AF-A0A8F5GUZ2-F1
#
_entry.id   AF-A0A8F5GUZ2-F1
#
_cell.length_a   1.000
_cell.length_b   1.000
_cell.length_c   1.000
_cell.angle_alpha   90.00
_cell.angle_beta   90.00
_cell.angle_gamma   90.00
#
_symmetry.space_group_name_H-M   'P 1'
#
loop_
_entity.id
_entity.type
_entity.pdbx_description
1 polymer ?
#
loop_
_entity_poly.entity_id
_entity_poly.type
_entity_poly.pdbx_seq_one_letter_code
_entity_poly.pdbx_strand_id
1 'polypeptide(L)'
;MSTEDDLLEALSKFLTSKKMRTRKSYRLNKIEIDVIASGKYDIVNDKNTNYDILYAFEAKLASTPKLVRDVIEQAVTRLLFVDYSIMVVPCVAEVWINDKEKKEINLAQVLEKRAKGWYSRYLGIICVNKDGVNLVRKPKKSTIVISEIRDKILKELSNTKLF
;
A
#
# COMPACT_ATOMS: atom_id res chain seq x y z
N MET A 1 -13.22 6.88 9.73
CA MET A 1 -12.81 6.58 8.34
C MET A 1 -13.85 5.66 7.78
N SER A 2 -14.49 6.08 6.72
CA SER A 2 -15.76 5.53 6.23
C SER A 2 -15.63 4.95 4.82
N THR A 3 -14.57 5.29 4.07
CA THR A 3 -14.40 4.91 2.66
C THR A 3 -12.96 4.54 2.30
N GLU A 4 -12.77 3.94 1.13
CA GLU A 4 -11.42 3.76 0.53
C GLU A 4 -10.78 5.10 0.17
N ASP A 5 -11.57 6.09 -0.23
CA ASP A 5 -11.06 7.44 -0.53
C ASP A 5 -10.46 8.11 0.71
N ASP A 6 -11.06 7.93 1.89
CA ASP A 6 -10.51 8.43 3.16
C ASP A 6 -9.12 7.82 3.44
N LEU A 7 -8.94 6.52 3.16
CA LEU A 7 -7.63 5.84 3.30
C LEU A 7 -6.60 6.45 2.36
N LEU A 8 -6.99 6.62 1.10
CA LEU A 8 -6.11 7.16 0.06
C LEU A 8 -5.75 8.62 0.31
N GLU A 9 -6.67 9.41 0.85
CA GLU A 9 -6.40 10.80 1.22
C GLU A 9 -5.42 10.89 2.38
N ALA A 10 -5.65 10.14 3.46
CA ALA A 10 -4.76 10.11 4.61
C ALA A 10 -3.35 9.61 4.23
N LEU A 11 -3.27 8.54 3.42
CA LEU A 11 -2.02 8.05 2.85
C LEU A 11 -1.33 9.13 2.02
N SER A 12 -2.07 9.82 1.14
CA SER A 12 -1.49 10.86 0.28
C SER A 12 -0.93 12.02 1.10
N LYS A 13 -1.65 12.48 2.12
CA LYS A 13 -1.18 13.52 3.04
C LYS A 13 0.12 13.09 3.73
N PHE A 14 0.19 11.85 4.22
CA PHE A 14 1.40 11.29 4.80
C PHE A 14 2.57 11.28 3.81
N LEU A 15 2.39 10.75 2.60
CA LEU A 15 3.44 10.66 1.58
C LEU A 15 3.92 12.05 1.13
N THR A 16 3.01 13.01 0.95
CA THR A 16 3.33 14.40 0.64
C THR A 16 4.13 15.06 1.77
N SER A 17 3.77 14.83 3.04
CA SER A 17 4.53 15.35 4.19
C SER A 17 5.98 14.85 4.21
N LYS A 18 6.22 13.66 3.62
CA LYS A 18 7.53 13.04 3.48
C LYS A 18 8.22 13.38 2.14
N LYS A 19 7.71 14.37 1.42
CA LYS A 19 8.23 14.88 0.12
C LYS A 19 8.33 13.79 -0.95
N MET A 20 7.44 12.79 -0.91
CA MET A 20 7.37 11.76 -1.94
C MET A 20 6.53 12.25 -3.13
N ARG A 21 6.99 11.94 -4.35
CA ARG A 21 6.19 12.13 -5.56
C ARG A 21 5.18 10.99 -5.64
N THR A 22 3.90 11.31 -5.72
CA THR A 22 2.82 10.32 -5.73
C THR A 22 1.96 10.44 -6.97
N ARG A 23 1.36 9.33 -7.39
CA ARG A 23 0.31 9.30 -8.40
C ARG A 23 -0.77 8.32 -7.97
N LYS A 24 -2.00 8.82 -7.83
CA LYS A 24 -3.19 8.02 -7.56
C LYS A 24 -3.68 7.35 -8.85
N SER A 25 -4.35 6.21 -8.72
CA SER A 25 -4.94 5.43 -9.83
C SER A 25 -3.94 5.25 -10.98
N TYR A 26 -2.71 4.85 -10.64
CA TYR A 26 -1.64 4.67 -11.60
C TYR A 26 -1.92 3.44 -12.46
N ARG A 27 -1.95 3.62 -13.79
CA ARG A 27 -2.19 2.53 -14.73
C ARG A 27 -0.91 2.09 -15.41
N LEU A 28 -0.54 0.84 -15.18
CA LEU A 28 0.49 0.12 -15.90
C LEU A 28 -0.19 -0.90 -16.83
N ASN A 29 -0.40 -0.50 -18.09
CA ASN A 29 -1.19 -1.26 -19.06
C ASN A 29 -2.60 -1.57 -18.50
N LYS A 30 -2.90 -2.85 -18.24
CA LYS A 30 -4.18 -3.33 -17.68
C LYS A 30 -4.19 -3.41 -16.14
N ILE A 31 -3.07 -3.11 -15.49
CA ILE A 31 -2.94 -3.15 -14.03
C ILE A 31 -3.14 -1.73 -13.50
N GLU A 32 -4.16 -1.56 -12.66
CA GLU A 32 -4.37 -0.32 -11.90
C GLU A 32 -3.81 -0.47 -10.49
N ILE A 33 -3.08 0.53 -10.02
CA ILE A 33 -2.46 0.60 -8.70
C ILE A 33 -3.03 1.83 -8.00
N ASP A 34 -3.56 1.67 -6.79
CA ASP A 34 -4.28 2.76 -6.11
C ASP A 34 -3.38 3.97 -5.86
N VAL A 35 -2.17 3.76 -5.35
CA VAL A 35 -1.14 4.80 -5.27
C VAL A 35 0.23 4.22 -5.58
N ILE A 36 0.98 4.92 -6.42
CA ILE A 36 2.41 4.70 -6.57
C ILE A 36 3.16 5.92 -6.04
N ALA A 37 4.27 5.69 -5.33
CA ALA A 37 5.07 6.77 -4.76
C ALA A 37 6.56 6.54 -4.96
N SER A 38 7.29 7.60 -5.27
CA SER A 38 8.75 7.57 -5.34
C SER A 38 9.39 8.71 -4.56
N GLY A 39 10.55 8.43 -3.96
CA GLY A 39 11.38 9.44 -3.32
C GLY A 39 12.44 8.83 -2.43
N LYS A 40 13.20 9.68 -1.76
CA LYS A 40 14.31 9.27 -0.90
C LYS A 40 13.89 8.80 0.49
N TYR A 41 12.64 9.03 0.89
CA TYR A 41 12.14 8.63 2.19
C TYR A 41 11.86 7.12 2.26
N ASP A 42 12.46 6.47 3.26
CA ASP A 42 12.30 5.07 3.59
C ASP A 42 11.25 4.90 4.70
N ILE A 43 10.04 4.47 4.32
CA ILE A 43 8.93 4.24 5.24
C ILE A 43 9.26 3.15 6.26
N VAL A 44 10.12 2.18 5.90
CA VAL A 44 10.46 1.02 6.75
C VAL A 44 11.27 1.42 7.98
N ASN A 45 12.11 2.44 7.79
CA ASN A 45 13.11 2.88 8.77
C ASN A 45 12.90 4.33 9.23
N ASP A 46 11.85 5.01 8.75
CA ASP A 46 11.55 6.43 9.00
C ASP A 46 12.76 7.35 8.81
N LYS A 47 13.47 7.18 7.70
CA LYS A 47 14.69 7.96 7.39
C LYS A 47 14.82 8.25 5.90
N ASN A 48 15.69 9.19 5.55
CA ASN A 48 16.05 9.42 4.16
C ASN A 48 17.18 8.50 3.70
N THR A 49 17.21 8.24 2.40
CA THR A 49 18.22 7.44 1.70
C THR A 49 18.86 8.25 0.57
N ASN A 50 19.96 7.74 0.01
CA ASN A 50 20.69 8.42 -1.06
C ASN A 50 20.10 8.14 -2.46
N TYR A 51 19.14 7.23 -2.58
CA TYR A 51 18.54 6.79 -3.83
C TYR A 51 17.01 6.88 -3.75
N ASP A 52 16.34 6.93 -4.91
CA ASP A 52 14.88 6.89 -4.95
C ASP A 52 14.38 5.47 -4.73
N ILE A 53 13.44 5.33 -3.80
CA ILE A 53 12.70 4.10 -3.51
C ILE A 53 11.33 4.20 -4.18
N LEU A 54 10.92 3.13 -4.85
CA LEU A 54 9.58 3.01 -5.45
C LEU A 54 8.66 2.15 -4.59
N TYR A 55 7.50 2.68 -4.23
CA TYR A 55 6.46 1.99 -3.46
C TYR A 55 5.18 1.88 -4.27
N ALA A 56 4.49 0.73 -4.16
CA ALA A 56 3.10 0.58 -4.56
C ALA A 56 2.23 0.35 -3.32
N PHE A 57 1.09 1.03 -3.27
CA PHE A 57 0.10 0.91 -2.22
C PHE A 57 -1.22 0.44 -2.82
N GLU A 58 -1.80 -0.59 -2.20
CA GLU A 58 -3.15 -1.10 -2.50
C GLU A 58 -4.02 -0.88 -1.27
N ALA A 59 -5.04 -0.03 -1.39
CA ALA A 59 -5.94 0.33 -0.32
C ALA A 59 -7.26 -0.45 -0.44
N LYS A 60 -7.63 -1.19 0.61
CA LYS A 60 -8.90 -1.93 0.62
C LYS A 60 -9.56 -1.93 1.98
N LEU A 61 -10.90 -1.82 1.97
CA LEU A 61 -11.74 -2.18 3.12
C LEU A 61 -11.93 -3.71 3.12
N ALA A 62 -10.85 -4.47 3.33
CA ALA A 62 -10.83 -5.93 3.17
C ALA A 62 -11.56 -6.67 4.29
N SER A 63 -12.89 -6.55 4.34
CA SER A 63 -13.76 -7.07 5.40
C SER A 63 -14.09 -8.56 5.27
N THR A 64 -13.93 -9.16 4.09
CA THR A 64 -14.27 -10.57 3.81
C THR A 64 -13.04 -11.40 3.45
N PRO A 65 -13.08 -12.75 3.59
CA PRO A 65 -11.99 -13.62 3.16
C PRO A 65 -11.58 -13.45 1.70
N LYS A 66 -12.57 -13.24 0.81
CA LYS A 66 -12.33 -13.00 -0.62
C LYS A 66 -11.58 -11.70 -0.84
N LEU A 67 -12.05 -10.60 -0.26
CA LEU A 67 -11.40 -9.29 -0.41
C LEU A 67 -9.97 -9.28 0.18
N VAL A 68 -9.75 -9.98 1.29
CA VAL A 68 -8.41 -10.15 1.87
C VAL A 68 -7.48 -10.92 0.93
N ARG A 69 -7.98 -11.96 0.26
CA ARG A 69 -7.19 -12.69 -0.72
C ARG A 69 -6.86 -11.80 -1.92
N ASP A 70 -7.86 -11.09 -2.45
CA ASP A 70 -7.71 -10.24 -3.62
C ASP A 70 -6.68 -9.12 -3.39
N VAL A 71 -6.72 -8.44 -2.24
CA VAL A 71 -5.73 -7.39 -1.91
C VAL A 71 -4.31 -7.97 -1.76
N ILE A 72 -4.17 -9.17 -1.19
CA ILE A 72 -2.85 -9.84 -1.08
C ILE A 72 -2.33 -10.19 -2.47
N GLU A 73 -3.15 -10.79 -3.33
CA GLU A 73 -2.76 -11.18 -4.69
C GLU A 73 -2.40 -9.95 -5.54
N GLN A 74 -3.19 -8.88 -5.42
CA GLN A 74 -2.89 -7.60 -6.04
C GLN A 74 -1.53 -7.10 -5.58
N ALA A 75 -1.32 -6.91 -4.28
CA ALA A 75 -0.07 -6.41 -3.71
C ALA A 75 1.15 -7.29 -4.08
N VAL A 76 1.01 -8.63 -4.06
CA VAL A 76 2.08 -9.54 -4.52
C VAL A 76 2.49 -9.24 -5.95
N THR A 77 1.52 -8.99 -6.84
CA THR A 77 1.80 -8.69 -8.26
C THR A 77 2.65 -7.42 -8.42
N ARG A 78 2.54 -6.46 -7.50
CA ARG A 78 3.27 -5.18 -7.57
C ARG A 78 4.76 -5.38 -7.31
N LEU A 79 5.15 -6.42 -6.57
CA LEU A 79 6.56 -6.74 -6.30
C LEU A 79 7.38 -6.93 -7.60
N LEU A 80 6.74 -7.20 -8.73
CA LEU A 80 7.39 -7.30 -10.04
C LEU A 80 7.94 -5.97 -10.57
N PHE A 81 7.53 -4.83 -10.04
CA PHE A 81 7.91 -3.52 -10.58
C PHE A 81 8.14 -2.42 -9.55
N VAL A 82 8.06 -2.71 -8.24
CA VAL A 82 8.39 -1.75 -7.17
C VAL A 82 9.40 -2.31 -6.17
N ASP A 83 10.11 -1.44 -5.46
CA ASP A 83 11.02 -1.84 -4.39
C ASP A 83 10.25 -2.41 -3.19
N TYR A 84 9.09 -1.83 -2.85
CA TYR A 84 8.24 -2.30 -1.75
C TYR A 84 6.75 -2.22 -2.12
N SER A 85 6.00 -3.28 -1.81
CA SER A 85 4.53 -3.27 -1.93
C SER A 85 3.88 -3.29 -0.56
N ILE A 86 2.87 -2.45 -0.37
CA ILE A 86 2.23 -2.19 0.92
C ILE A 86 0.71 -2.27 0.76
N MET A 87 0.06 -3.04 1.63
CA MET A 87 -1.39 -3.02 1.77
C MET A 87 -1.79 -1.94 2.77
N VAL A 88 -2.81 -1.16 2.44
CA VAL A 88 -3.31 -0.04 3.26
C VAL A 88 -4.74 -0.34 3.68
N VAL A 89 -4.97 -0.42 4.98
CA VAL A 89 -6.28 -0.76 5.56
C VAL A 89 -6.61 0.19 6.70
N PRO A 90 -7.88 0.32 7.14
CA PRO A 90 -8.15 0.98 8.40
C PRO A 90 -7.63 0.09 9.55
N CYS A 91 -7.19 0.69 10.65
CA CYS A 91 -6.73 -0.09 11.80
C CYS A 91 -7.87 -0.93 12.41
N VAL A 92 -9.11 -0.43 12.35
CA VAL A 92 -10.33 -1.12 12.77
C VAL A 92 -11.37 -0.96 11.67
N ALA A 93 -12.10 -2.03 11.34
CA ALA A 93 -13.25 -1.99 10.46
C ALA A 93 -14.47 -2.63 11.12
N GLU A 94 -15.63 -2.03 10.93
CA GLU A 94 -16.91 -2.67 11.24
C GLU A 94 -17.31 -3.60 10.10
N VAL A 95 -17.56 -4.86 10.43
CA VAL A 95 -18.02 -5.86 9.46
C VAL A 95 -19.34 -6.45 9.93
N TRP A 96 -20.32 -6.48 9.01
CA TRP A 96 -21.57 -7.19 9.22
C TRP A 96 -21.29 -8.68 9.29
N ILE A 97 -21.58 -9.28 10.44
CA ILE A 97 -21.48 -10.74 10.63
C ILE A 97 -22.82 -11.44 10.39
N ASN A 98 -23.91 -10.67 10.40
CA ASN A 98 -25.25 -11.03 9.94
C ASN A 98 -26.04 -9.73 9.66
N ASP A 99 -27.30 -9.83 9.26
CA ASP A 99 -28.16 -8.67 8.91
C ASP A 99 -28.49 -7.74 10.09
N LYS A 100 -28.08 -8.08 11.32
CA LYS A 100 -28.43 -7.38 12.56
C LYS A 100 -27.23 -6.95 13.40
N GLU A 101 -26.05 -7.50 13.15
CA GLU A 101 -24.88 -7.37 14.03
C GLU A 101 -23.64 -6.98 13.23
N LYS A 102 -23.01 -5.89 13.65
CA LYS A 102 -21.69 -5.47 13.22
C LYS A 102 -20.67 -5.83 14.30
N LYS A 103 -19.52 -6.32 13.85
CA LYS A 103 -18.38 -6.59 14.71
C LYS A 103 -17.20 -5.75 14.25
N GLU A 104 -16.54 -5.10 15.21
CA GLU A 104 -15.25 -4.48 14.96
C GLU A 104 -14.16 -5.55 14.84
N ILE A 105 -13.37 -5.46 13.78
CA ILE A 105 -12.22 -6.33 13.54
C ILE A 105 -10.96 -5.51 13.28
N ASN A 106 -9.83 -6.01 13.79
CA ASN A 106 -8.52 -5.49 13.43
C ASN A 106 -8.09 -6.08 12.08
N LEU A 107 -8.29 -5.32 11.00
CA LEU A 107 -7.98 -5.77 9.65
C LEU A 107 -6.49 -6.02 9.43
N ALA A 108 -5.64 -5.21 10.04
CA ALA A 108 -4.20 -5.37 9.91
C ALA A 108 -3.72 -6.74 10.46
N GLN A 109 -4.25 -7.17 11.61
CA GLN A 109 -3.96 -8.50 12.16
C GLN A 109 -4.51 -9.64 11.28
N VAL A 110 -5.69 -9.47 10.67
CA VAL A 110 -6.25 -10.46 9.74
C VAL A 110 -5.36 -10.61 8.52
N LEU A 111 -4.92 -9.50 7.94
CA LEU A 111 -3.99 -9.49 6.81
C LEU A 111 -2.64 -10.13 7.17
N GLU A 112 -2.08 -9.78 8.33
CA GLU A 112 -0.80 -10.34 8.78
C GLU A 112 -0.87 -11.86 8.92
N LYS A 113 -1.96 -12.38 9.49
CA LYS A 113 -2.18 -13.83 9.64
C LYS A 113 -2.30 -14.55 8.30
N ARG A 114 -2.89 -13.91 7.28
CA ARG A 114 -3.12 -14.51 5.95
C ARG A 114 -1.95 -14.31 4.97
N ALA A 115 -1.18 -13.23 5.10
CA ALA A 115 -0.03 -12.91 4.25
C ALA A 115 1.24 -13.69 4.68
N LYS A 116 1.14 -15.03 4.76
CA LYS A 116 2.23 -15.95 5.14
C LYS A 116 2.81 -16.76 3.99
N GLY A 117 2.23 -16.67 2.81
CA GLY A 117 2.77 -17.29 1.60
C GLY A 117 4.12 -16.71 1.17
N TRP A 118 4.81 -17.43 0.28
CA TRP A 118 6.19 -17.18 -0.13
C TRP A 118 6.46 -15.73 -0.56
N TYR A 119 5.60 -15.17 -1.40
CA TYR A 119 5.71 -13.78 -1.85
C TYR A 119 4.99 -12.80 -0.93
N SER A 120 3.84 -13.19 -0.36
CA SER A 120 3.10 -12.32 0.56
C SER A 120 3.90 -11.96 1.81
N ARG A 121 4.96 -12.72 2.14
CA ARG A 121 5.84 -12.40 3.27
C ARG A 121 6.67 -11.12 3.10
N TYR A 122 6.77 -10.62 1.86
CA TYR A 122 7.48 -9.38 1.51
C TYR A 122 6.59 -8.14 1.61
N LEU A 123 5.26 -8.33 1.72
CA LEU A 123 4.31 -7.23 1.77
C LEU A 123 4.37 -6.49 3.10
N GLY A 124 4.27 -5.17 3.03
CA GLY A 124 4.04 -4.30 4.18
C GLY A 124 2.55 -4.19 4.47
N ILE A 125 2.23 -3.84 5.71
CA ILE A 125 0.87 -3.49 6.11
C ILE A 125 0.94 -2.16 6.83
N ILE A 126 0.23 -1.18 6.27
CA ILE A 126 -0.05 0.09 6.91
C ILE A 126 -1.50 0.06 7.36
N CYS A 127 -1.75 0.48 8.60
CA CYS A 127 -3.07 0.78 9.06
C CYS A 127 -3.26 2.28 9.23
N VAL A 128 -4.43 2.79 8.88
CA VAL A 128 -4.78 4.20 9.00
C VAL A 128 -5.91 4.36 10.01
N ASN A 129 -5.78 5.36 10.88
CA ASN A 129 -6.79 5.76 11.84
C ASN A 129 -6.83 7.30 11.98
N LYS A 130 -7.52 7.81 13.01
CA LYS A 130 -7.61 9.26 13.28
C LYS A 130 -6.25 9.87 13.66
N ASP A 131 -5.36 9.08 14.25
CA ASP A 131 -4.03 9.53 14.70
C ASP A 131 -3.01 9.55 13.54
N GLY A 132 -3.36 8.92 12.41
CA GLY A 132 -2.58 8.98 11.18
C GLY A 132 -2.29 7.60 10.59
N VAL A 133 -1.10 7.49 10.01
CA VAL A 133 -0.64 6.33 9.23
C VAL A 133 0.37 5.55 10.05
N ASN A 134 0.05 4.29 10.37
CA ASN A 134 0.85 3.43 11.24
C ASN A 134 1.36 2.21 10.48
N LEU A 135 2.67 1.95 10.54
CA LEU A 135 3.27 0.76 9.95
C LEU A 135 3.10 -0.43 10.89
N VAL A 136 2.16 -1.32 10.57
CA VAL A 136 1.87 -2.53 11.37
C VAL A 136 2.84 -3.65 11.02
N ARG A 137 3.17 -3.79 9.74
CA ARG A 137 4.13 -4.77 9.27
C ARG A 137 5.12 -4.13 8.32
N LYS A 138 6.42 -4.23 8.64
CA LYS A 138 7.50 -3.77 7.77
C LYS A 138 7.54 -4.58 6.46
N PRO A 139 7.49 -3.93 5.28
CA PRO A 139 7.71 -4.63 4.02
C PRO A 139 9.17 -5.07 3.91
N LYS A 140 9.43 -6.06 3.06
CA LYS A 140 10.78 -6.45 2.64
C LYS A 140 10.99 -6.01 1.20
N LYS A 141 12.22 -5.62 0.87
CA LYS A 141 12.55 -5.18 -0.48
C LYS A 141 12.31 -6.33 -1.47
N SER A 142 11.64 -6.03 -2.58
CA SER A 142 11.40 -7.01 -3.63
C SER A 142 12.72 -7.47 -4.23
N THR A 143 12.78 -8.76 -4.57
CA THR A 143 13.94 -9.43 -5.19
C THR A 143 13.66 -9.87 -6.62
N ILE A 144 12.44 -9.61 -7.11
CA ILE A 144 11.92 -10.09 -8.41
C ILE A 144 11.52 -8.91 -9.31
N VAL A 145 12.13 -7.74 -9.09
CA VAL A 145 11.82 -6.52 -9.82
C VAL A 145 12.30 -6.63 -11.27
N ILE A 146 11.41 -6.34 -12.21
CA ILE A 146 11.70 -6.14 -13.62
C ILE A 146 12.15 -4.69 -13.79
N SER A 147 13.46 -4.49 -13.92
CA SER A 147 14.10 -3.16 -13.91
C SER A 147 13.53 -2.21 -14.97
N GLU A 148 13.25 -2.71 -16.18
CA GLU A 148 12.72 -1.90 -17.28
C GLU A 148 11.36 -1.27 -16.93
N ILE A 149 10.50 -2.03 -16.24
CA ILE A 149 9.18 -1.54 -15.81
C ILE A 149 9.36 -0.53 -14.67
N ARG A 150 10.20 -0.85 -13.67
CA ARG A 150 10.49 0.04 -12.55
C ARG A 150 11.02 1.40 -13.02
N ASP A 151 12.00 1.38 -13.91
CA ASP A 151 12.66 2.61 -14.38
C ASP A 151 11.72 3.44 -15.26
N LYS A 152 10.84 2.80 -16.05
CA LYS A 152 9.76 3.48 -16.74
C LYS A 152 8.84 4.23 -15.76
N ILE A 153 8.40 3.57 -14.68
CA ILE A 153 7.54 4.19 -13.66
C ILE A 153 8.25 5.39 -13.02
N LEU A 154 9.53 5.23 -12.62
CA LEU A 154 10.30 6.31 -12.01
C LEU A 154 10.41 7.53 -12.94
N LYS A 155 10.65 7.31 -14.23
CA LYS A 155 10.70 8.37 -15.24
C LYS A 155 9.35 9.08 -15.42
N GLU A 156 8.25 8.34 -15.38
CA GLU A 156 6.91 8.93 -15.45
C GLU A 156 6.61 9.80 -14.21
N LEU A 157 7.00 9.34 -13.02
CA LEU A 157 6.84 10.10 -11.78
C LEU A 157 7.75 11.33 -11.71
N SER A 158 8.97 11.29 -12.26
CA SER A 158 9.86 12.45 -12.28
C SER A 158 9.37 13.58 -13.20
N ASN A 159 8.62 13.24 -14.25
CA ASN A 159 8.10 14.21 -15.22
C ASN A 159 6.81 14.89 -14.77
N THR A 160 6.24 14.46 -13.63
CA THR A 160 5.04 15.08 -13.07
C THR A 160 5.48 16.34 -12.32
N LYS A 161 5.19 17.53 -12.88
CA LYS A 161 5.40 18.80 -12.17
C LYS A 161 4.61 18.77 -10.85
N LEU A 162 5.29 19.05 -9.75
CA LEU A 162 4.66 19.33 -8.46
C LEU A 162 3.81 20.60 -8.66
N PHE A 163 2.49 20.45 -8.58
CA PHE A 163 1.55 21.57 -8.53
C PHE A 163 1.61 22.25 -7.16
#